data_AF-A0A2D4JRD6-F1
#
_entry.id   AF-A0A2D4JRD6-F1
#
_cell.length_a   1.000
_cell.length_b   1.000
_cell.length_c   1.000
_cell.angle_alpha   90.00
_cell.angle_beta   90.00
_cell.angle_gamma   90.00
#
_symmetry.space_group_name_H-M   'P 1'
#
loop_
_entity.id
_entity.type
_entity.pdbx_description
1 polymer ?
#
loop_
_entity_poly.entity_id
_entity_poly.type
_entity_poly.pdbx_seq_one_letter_code
_entity_poly.pdbx_strand_id
1 'polypeptide(L)'
;DRESDINYLLKMALEKIAFLPFGYLIDQWRWNVFNGRTPPNRYNYDWWYLRTKYQGICPPIARNETNFDPGAKYHIPGNTPYIRYFVSFILQFQFHKALCQAANHTGDLHTCDIYNSKDAGKKLSEAMQAGS
;
A
#
# COMPACT_ATOMS: atom_id res chain seq x y z
N ASP A 1 -9.04 -0.15 -26.58
CA ASP A 1 -7.95 0.33 -27.45
C ASP A 1 -6.68 0.25 -26.62
N ARG A 2 -5.62 -0.37 -27.15
CA ARG A 2 -4.41 -0.72 -26.40
C ARG A 2 -3.77 0.51 -25.75
N GLU A 3 -3.80 1.65 -26.42
CA GLU A 3 -3.24 2.90 -25.89
C GLU A 3 -4.00 3.38 -24.65
N SER A 4 -5.33 3.26 -24.68
CA SER A 4 -6.19 3.59 -23.53
C SER A 4 -5.96 2.64 -22.35
N ASP A 5 -5.77 1.34 -22.61
CA ASP A 5 -5.51 0.36 -21.56
C ASP A 5 -4.17 0.63 -20.87
N ILE A 6 -3.13 0.97 -21.64
CA ILE A 6 -1.82 1.36 -21.09
C ILE A 6 -1.93 2.65 -20.26
N ASN A 7 -2.66 3.66 -20.74
CA ASN A 7 -2.88 4.90 -20.00
C ASN A 7 -3.60 4.65 -18.66
N TYR A 8 -4.63 3.79 -18.69
CA TYR A 8 -5.35 3.39 -17.49
C TYR A 8 -4.44 2.62 -16.52
N LEU A 9 -3.74 1.59 -17.00
CA LEU A 9 -2.87 0.76 -16.18
C LEU A 9 -1.69 1.55 -15.58
N LEU A 10 -1.11 2.50 -16.32
CA LEU A 10 -0.08 3.38 -15.79
C LEU A 10 -0.62 4.27 -14.67
N LYS A 11 -1.80 4.87 -14.86
CA LYS A 11 -2.47 5.64 -13.80
C LYS A 11 -2.71 4.78 -12.55
N MET A 12 -3.20 3.55 -12.74
CA MET A 12 -3.38 2.60 -11.64
C MET A 12 -2.05 2.20 -10.99
N ALA A 13 -0.97 2.03 -11.76
CA ALA A 13 0.35 1.70 -11.23
C ALA A 13 0.94 2.84 -10.40
N LEU A 14 0.78 4.09 -10.84
CA LEU A 14 1.20 5.26 -10.07
C LEU A 14 0.49 5.37 -8.72
N GLU A 15 -0.73 4.86 -8.61
CA GLU A 15 -1.45 4.81 -7.33
C GLU A 15 -1.12 3.56 -6.52
N LYS A 16 -1.18 2.37 -7.14
CA LYS A 16 -1.11 1.08 -6.45
C LYS A 16 0.31 0.56 -6.28
N ILE A 17 1.12 0.58 -7.35
CA ILE A 17 2.48 0.02 -7.35
C ILE A 17 3.46 0.97 -6.69
N ALA A 18 3.42 2.27 -7.03
CA ALA A 18 4.33 3.26 -6.44
C ALA A 18 4.14 3.41 -4.92
N PHE A 19 2.96 3.07 -4.41
CA PHE A 19 2.66 3.06 -2.98
C PHE A 19 3.31 1.89 -2.23
N LEU A 20 3.45 0.71 -2.83
CA LEU A 20 3.87 -0.52 -2.13
C LEU A 20 5.16 -0.36 -1.31
N PRO A 21 6.25 0.24 -1.83
CA PRO A 21 7.46 0.36 -1.03
C PRO A 21 7.27 1.30 0.17
N PHE A 22 6.46 2.34 0.02
CA PHE A 22 6.12 3.25 1.12
C PHE A 22 5.20 2.59 2.16
N GLY A 23 4.20 1.85 1.71
CA GLY A 23 3.30 1.05 2.54
C GLY A 23 4.05 0.06 3.42
N TYR A 24 5.14 -0.51 2.91
CA TYR A 24 5.95 -1.48 3.64
C TYR A 24 6.96 -0.83 4.60
N LEU A 25 7.68 0.21 4.17
CA LEU A 25 8.81 0.74 4.92
C LEU A 25 8.41 1.47 6.22
N ILE A 26 7.21 2.05 6.29
CA ILE A 26 6.80 2.85 7.45
C ILE A 26 6.77 2.00 8.72
N ASP A 27 6.11 0.84 8.67
CA ASP A 27 6.05 -0.02 9.85
C ASP A 27 7.37 -0.78 10.06
N GLN A 28 8.20 -1.01 9.03
CA GLN A 28 9.57 -1.47 9.27
C GLN A 28 10.38 -0.49 10.12
N TRP A 29 10.29 0.82 9.81
CA TRP A 29 10.92 1.86 10.62
C TRP A 29 10.38 1.84 12.05
N ARG A 30 9.04 1.82 12.23
CA ARG A 30 8.42 1.79 13.56
C ARG A 30 8.78 0.55 14.36
N TRP A 31 8.76 -0.63 13.74
CA TRP A 31 9.15 -1.88 14.41
C TRP A 31 10.60 -1.82 14.87
N ASN A 32 11.51 -1.25 14.07
CA ASN A 32 12.89 -1.03 14.47
C ASN A 32 13.04 0.01 15.59
N VAL A 33 12.21 1.04 15.63
CA VAL A 33 12.15 1.97 16.77
C VAL A 33 11.68 1.24 18.02
N PHE A 34 10.58 0.50 17.95
CA PHE A 34 9.99 -0.20 19.10
C PHE A 34 10.87 -1.32 19.65
N ASN A 35 11.66 -2.00 18.80
CA ASN A 35 12.59 -3.05 19.22
C ASN A 35 14.01 -2.52 19.55
N GLY A 36 14.22 -1.21 19.50
CA GLY A 36 15.48 -0.55 19.86
C GLY A 36 16.59 -0.58 18.81
N ARG A 37 16.37 -1.19 17.63
CA ARG A 37 17.35 -1.15 16.52
C ARG A 37 17.55 0.25 15.93
N THR A 38 16.52 1.09 15.99
CA THR A 38 16.54 2.50 15.59
C THR A 38 16.43 3.38 16.84
N PRO A 39 17.55 3.72 17.50
CA PRO A 39 17.56 4.62 18.66
C PRO A 39 17.23 6.08 18.26
N PRO A 40 16.86 6.95 19.22
CA PRO A 40 16.47 8.35 18.95
C PRO A 40 17.47 9.16 18.11
N ASN A 41 18.77 8.94 18.29
CA ASN A 41 19.84 9.60 17.52
C ASN A 41 20.03 9.02 16.10
N ARG A 42 19.14 8.14 15.64
CA ARG A 42 19.12 7.57 14.30
C ARG A 42 17.73 7.60 13.66
N TYR A 43 16.76 8.26 14.29
CA TYR A 43 15.38 8.29 13.79
C TYR A 43 15.31 8.77 12.36
N ASN A 44 16.03 9.85 12.04
CA ASN A 44 15.96 10.43 10.71
C ASN A 44 16.87 9.72 9.72
N TYR A 45 18.06 9.30 10.16
CA TYR A 45 18.97 8.49 9.36
C TYR A 45 18.32 7.19 8.89
N ASP A 46 17.77 6.38 9.80
CA ASP A 46 17.17 5.09 9.44
C ASP A 46 15.89 5.27 8.61
N TRP A 47 15.15 6.37 8.83
CA TRP A 47 14.01 6.74 7.98
C TRP A 47 14.45 6.97 6.53
N TRP A 48 15.47 7.81 6.31
CA TRP A 48 15.97 8.08 4.96
C TRP A 48 16.68 6.88 4.34
N TYR A 49 17.39 6.06 5.12
CA TYR A 49 17.91 4.78 4.65
C TYR A 49 16.80 3.91 4.05
N LEU A 50 15.67 3.75 4.74
CA LEU A 50 14.54 2.95 4.26
C LEU A 50 13.85 3.60 3.06
N ARG A 51 13.66 4.93 3.07
CA ARG A 51 13.08 5.68 1.94
C ARG A 51 13.92 5.50 0.68
N THR A 52 15.25 5.62 0.77
CA THR A 52 16.14 5.40 -0.37
C THR A 52 16.18 3.93 -0.79
N LYS A 53 16.30 3.00 0.16
CA LYS A 53 16.35 1.55 -0.12
C LYS A 53 15.11 1.04 -0.85
N TYR A 54 13.92 1.45 -0.41
CA TYR A 54 12.66 0.90 -0.91
C TYR A 54 12.03 1.74 -2.01
N GLN A 55 12.08 3.07 -1.92
CA GLN A 55 11.46 3.95 -2.92
C GLN A 55 12.45 4.55 -3.92
N GLY A 56 13.75 4.46 -3.69
CA GLY A 56 14.75 5.05 -4.58
C GLY A 56 14.78 6.58 -4.57
N ILE A 57 14.31 7.22 -3.49
CA ILE A 57 14.26 8.69 -3.36
C ILE A 57 15.23 9.20 -2.30
N CYS A 58 15.61 10.47 -2.41
CA CYS A 58 16.48 11.18 -1.48
C CYS A 58 15.81 12.44 -0.94
N PRO A 59 16.24 12.97 0.21
CA PRO A 59 15.81 14.29 0.64
C PRO A 59 16.38 15.36 -0.31
N PRO A 60 15.60 16.38 -0.70
CA PRO A 60 16.09 17.44 -1.60
C PRO A 60 17.05 18.42 -0.92
N ILE A 61 17.11 18.41 0.42
CA ILE A 61 18.04 19.21 1.24
C ILE A 61 18.69 18.30 2.27
N ALA A 62 19.87 18.66 2.75
CA ALA A 62 20.51 17.93 3.83
C ALA A 62 19.60 17.87 5.07
N ARG A 63 19.49 16.69 5.67
CA ARG A 63 18.75 16.43 6.90
C ARG A 63 19.70 15.90 7.96
N ASN A 64 19.40 16.16 9.22
CA ASN A 64 20.16 15.64 10.36
C ASN A 64 19.19 15.14 11.44
N GLU A 65 19.72 14.71 12.59
CA GLU A 65 18.92 14.14 13.69
C GLU A 65 18.19 15.19 14.55
N THR A 66 18.33 16.49 14.26
CA THR A 66 17.40 17.50 14.82
C THR A 66 16.09 17.53 14.05
N ASN A 67 16.03 16.87 12.89
CA ASN A 67 14.81 16.66 12.12
C ASN A 67 14.13 15.35 12.53
N PHE A 68 12.80 15.34 12.46
CA PHE A 68 11.99 14.13 12.65
C PHE A 68 11.01 13.99 11.48
N ASP A 69 11.54 13.71 10.29
CA ASP A 69 10.77 13.57 9.06
C ASP A 69 9.66 12.49 9.10
N PRO A 70 9.83 11.32 9.76
CA PRO A 70 8.71 10.39 9.92
C PRO A 70 7.53 11.04 10.67
N GLY A 71 7.78 11.97 11.60
CA GLY A 71 6.74 12.70 12.31
C GLY A 71 5.84 13.57 11.43
N ALA A 72 6.30 13.93 10.22
CA ALA A 72 5.50 14.68 9.25
C ALA A 72 4.47 13.81 8.49
N LYS A 73 4.47 12.49 8.69
CA LYS A 73 3.46 11.59 8.14
C LYS A 73 2.40 11.29 9.18
N TYR A 74 1.16 11.79 8.99
CA TYR A 74 0.00 11.67 9.89
C TYR A 74 -0.07 10.40 10.76
N HIS A 75 0.12 9.22 10.17
CA HIS A 75 0.00 7.94 10.87
C HIS A 75 1.05 7.70 11.96
N ILE A 76 2.22 8.35 11.87
CA ILE A 76 3.27 8.28 12.89
C ILE A 76 2.81 8.99 14.18
N PRO A 77 2.52 10.32 14.21
CA PRO A 77 2.02 10.99 15.41
C PRO A 77 0.60 10.54 15.78
N GLY A 78 -0.23 10.15 14.81
CA GLY A 78 -1.57 9.60 15.05
C GLY A 78 -1.57 8.14 15.51
N ASN A 79 -0.40 7.56 15.81
CA ASN A 79 -0.20 6.19 16.28
C ASN A 79 -1.03 5.10 15.55
N THR A 80 -1.20 5.24 14.23
CA THR A 80 -2.01 4.32 13.44
C THR A 80 -1.09 3.32 12.72
N PRO A 81 -1.23 1.99 12.95
CA PRO A 81 -0.48 0.94 12.21
C PRO A 81 -0.56 1.10 10.70
N TYR A 82 0.58 1.06 9.99
CA TYR A 82 0.65 1.36 8.55
C TYR A 82 0.62 0.12 7.66
N ILE A 83 1.08 -1.04 8.17
CA ILE A 83 1.20 -2.30 7.40
C ILE A 83 -0.14 -2.74 6.81
N ARG A 84 -1.26 -2.33 7.43
CA ARG A 84 -2.64 -2.54 6.92
C ARG A 84 -2.81 -2.09 5.47
N TYR A 85 -2.13 -1.02 5.06
CA TYR A 85 -2.21 -0.51 3.69
C TYR A 85 -1.42 -1.38 2.71
N PHE A 86 -0.24 -1.86 3.09
CA PHE A 86 0.53 -2.77 2.25
C PHE A 86 -0.25 -4.07 1.99
N VAL A 87 -0.79 -4.66 3.07
CA VAL A 87 -1.61 -5.88 2.98
C VAL A 87 -2.86 -5.63 2.15
N SER A 88 -3.57 -4.52 2.37
CA SER A 88 -4.79 -4.22 1.61
C SER A 88 -4.52 -3.96 0.12
N PHE A 89 -3.34 -3.46 -0.25
CA PHE A 89 -2.95 -3.26 -1.64
C PHE A 89 -2.66 -4.57 -2.38
N ILE A 90 -2.33 -5.65 -1.67
CA ILE A 90 -2.22 -6.99 -2.24
C ILE A 90 -3.59 -7.67 -2.24
N LEU A 91 -4.29 -7.61 -1.10
CA LEU A 91 -5.55 -8.29 -0.88
C LEU A 91 -6.66 -7.78 -1.80
N GLN A 92 -6.68 -6.48 -2.13
CA GLN A 92 -7.68 -5.92 -3.04
C GLN A 92 -7.66 -6.60 -4.42
N PHE A 93 -6.48 -6.98 -4.94
CA PHE A 93 -6.38 -7.69 -6.22
C PHE A 93 -6.76 -9.16 -6.11
N GLN A 94 -6.51 -9.79 -4.96
CA GLN A 94 -7.00 -11.14 -4.69
C GLN A 94 -8.53 -11.18 -4.66
N PHE A 95 -9.15 -10.20 -3.97
CA PHE A 95 -10.60 -10.04 -3.95
C PHE A 95 -11.15 -9.73 -5.33
N HIS A 96 -10.59 -8.73 -6.02
CA HIS A 96 -11.05 -8.36 -7.36
C HIS A 96 -11.00 -9.55 -8.32
N LYS A 97 -9.88 -10.30 -8.36
CA LYS A 97 -9.77 -11.52 -9.16
C LYS A 97 -10.85 -12.56 -8.82
N ALA A 98 -11.05 -12.86 -7.54
CA ALA A 98 -12.03 -13.87 -7.12
C ALA A 98 -13.48 -13.45 -7.44
N LEU A 99 -13.79 -12.16 -7.34
CA LEU A 99 -15.12 -11.62 -7.64
C LEU A 99 -15.37 -11.54 -9.14
N CYS A 100 -14.37 -11.18 -9.95
CA CYS A 100 -14.46 -11.22 -11.41
C CYS A 100 -14.69 -12.63 -11.94
N GLN A 101 -14.05 -13.64 -11.33
CA GLN A 101 -14.31 -15.04 -11.64
C GLN A 101 -15.75 -15.43 -11.29
N ALA A 102 -16.27 -15.01 -10.13
CA ALA A 102 -17.67 -15.24 -9.74
C ALA A 102 -18.67 -14.49 -10.65
N ALA A 103 -18.26 -13.39 -11.26
CA ALA A 103 -19.03 -12.65 -12.25
C ALA A 103 -18.94 -13.23 -13.67
N ASN A 104 -18.25 -14.38 -13.86
CA ASN A 104 -18.01 -15.02 -15.15
C ASN A 104 -17.30 -14.10 -16.17
N HIS A 105 -16.45 -13.18 -15.71
CA HIS A 105 -15.62 -12.36 -16.60
C HIS A 105 -14.55 -13.22 -17.30
N THR A 106 -14.43 -13.08 -18.62
CA THR A 106 -13.50 -13.88 -19.45
C THR A 106 -12.36 -13.06 -20.06
N GLY A 107 -12.37 -11.74 -19.90
CA GLY A 107 -11.35 -10.84 -20.45
C GLY A 107 -10.18 -10.57 -19.50
N ASP A 108 -9.36 -9.58 -19.85
CA ASP A 108 -8.29 -9.10 -18.98
C ASP A 108 -8.85 -8.60 -17.65
N LEU A 109 -8.17 -8.91 -16.54
CA LEU A 109 -8.69 -8.60 -15.20
C LEU A 109 -8.98 -7.10 -15.01
N HIS A 110 -8.17 -6.22 -15.59
CA HIS A 110 -8.32 -4.77 -15.44
C HIS A 110 -9.54 -4.18 -16.15
N THR A 111 -10.23 -4.95 -16.99
CA THR A 111 -11.48 -4.56 -17.66
C THR A 111 -12.72 -5.11 -16.99
N CYS A 112 -12.55 -5.92 -15.93
CA CYS A 112 -13.65 -6.51 -15.19
C CYS A 112 -14.49 -5.46 -14.45
N ASP A 113 -15.81 -5.57 -14.58
CA ASP A 113 -16.78 -4.90 -13.73
C ASP A 113 -17.70 -5.94 -13.10
N ILE A 114 -17.87 -5.89 -11.77
CA ILE A 114 -18.73 -6.80 -11.02
C ILE A 114 -20.15 -6.26 -10.86
N TYR A 115 -20.45 -5.09 -11.42
CA TYR A 115 -21.77 -4.48 -11.40
C TYR A 115 -22.86 -5.46 -11.86
N ASN A 116 -23.97 -5.51 -11.13
CA ASN A 116 -25.08 -6.47 -11.31
C ASN A 116 -24.76 -7.97 -11.14
N SER A 117 -23.55 -8.35 -10.72
CA SER A 117 -23.26 -9.76 -10.40
C SER A 117 -23.74 -10.13 -9.00
N LYS A 118 -24.88 -10.83 -8.92
CA LYS A 118 -25.39 -11.38 -7.64
C LYS A 118 -24.45 -12.43 -7.05
N ASP A 119 -23.79 -13.23 -7.89
CA ASP A 119 -22.87 -14.28 -7.44
C ASP A 119 -21.60 -13.69 -6.83
N ALA A 120 -21.03 -12.65 -7.44
CA ALA A 120 -19.92 -11.91 -6.84
C ALA A 120 -20.36 -11.23 -5.52
N GLY A 121 -21.55 -10.60 -5.51
CA GLY A 121 -22.10 -9.97 -4.32
C GLY A 121 -22.31 -10.95 -3.15
N LYS A 122 -22.83 -12.14 -3.43
CA LYS A 122 -22.99 -13.21 -2.43
C LYS A 122 -21.64 -13.61 -1.83
N LYS A 123 -20.65 -13.88 -2.68
CA LYS A 123 -19.30 -14.28 -2.25
C LYS A 123 -18.61 -13.21 -1.40
N LEU A 124 -18.75 -11.93 -1.79
CA LEU A 124 -18.23 -10.81 -1.00
C LEU A 124 -18.95 -10.70 0.35
N SER A 125 -20.28 -10.84 0.37
CA SER A 125 -21.08 -10.76 1.59
C SER A 125 -20.71 -11.84 2.59
N GLU A 126 -20.53 -13.09 2.15
CA GLU A 126 -20.10 -14.20 3.01
C GLU A 126 -18.77 -13.90 3.71
N ALA A 127 -17.79 -13.37 2.98
CA ALA A 127 -16.50 -12.97 3.56
C ALA A 127 -16.65 -11.81 4.56
N MET A 128 -17.50 -10.83 4.26
CA MET A 128 -17.72 -9.66 5.13
C MET A 128 -18.50 -10.01 6.41
N GLN A 129 -19.42 -10.98 6.35
CA GLN A 129 -20.25 -11.39 7.49
C GLN A 129 -19.43 -12.04 8.61
N ALA A 130 -18.30 -12.67 8.29
CA ALA A 130 -17.45 -13.32 9.29
C ALA A 130 -16.85 -12.33 10.30
N GLY A 131 -16.66 -11.07 9.91
CA GLY A 131 -16.09 -10.03 10.77
C GLY A 131 -14.71 -10.40 11.31
N SER A 132 -14.47 -10.02 12.57
CA SER A 132 -13.30 -10.39 13.38
C SER A 132 -13.69 -10.54 14.83
#